data_AF-A0A9P6R739-F1
#
_entry.id   AF-A0A9P6R739-F1
#
_cell.length_a   1.000
_cell.length_b   1.000
_cell.length_c   1.000
_cell.angle_alpha   90.00
_cell.angle_beta   90.00
_cell.angle_gamma   90.00
#
_symmetry.space_group_name_H-M   'P 1'
#
loop_
_entity.id
_entity.type
_entity.pdbx_description
1 polymer ?
#
loop_
_entity_poly.entity_id
_entity_poly.type
_entity_poly.pdbx_seq_one_letter_code
_entity_poly.pdbx_strand_id
1 'polypeptide(L)'
;MEPTTFICLTDVIHPVRHVVKDGVSTTEQGSDAYLDWIVGSLREHEEITLIGMEAAIPDIIALVLRAGKLGIGYQEVRTFTTQDSLGGNKSCLQFRMRRSQGYIALEKRPPRS
;
A
#
# COMPACT_ATOMS: atom_id res chain seq x y z
N MET A 1 3.37 17.60 -16.08
CA MET A 1 3.58 16.40 -15.24
C MET A 1 2.21 16.05 -14.71
N GLU A 2 1.63 14.92 -15.10
CA GLU A 2 0.33 14.53 -14.55
C GLU A 2 0.49 14.22 -13.05
N PRO A 3 -0.46 14.64 -12.21
CA PRO A 3 -0.39 14.37 -10.77
C PRO A 3 -0.40 12.86 -10.55
N THR A 4 0.65 12.33 -9.91
CA THR A 4 0.70 10.94 -9.49
C THR A 4 -0.05 10.79 -8.18
N THR A 5 -1.13 10.00 -8.18
CA THR A 5 -1.86 9.69 -6.95
C THR A 5 -0.98 8.85 -6.04
N PHE A 6 -0.77 9.32 -4.80
CA PHE A 6 0.01 8.60 -3.81
C PHE A 6 -0.76 8.37 -2.52
N ILE A 7 -0.48 7.24 -1.88
CA ILE A 7 -0.92 6.88 -0.54
C ILE A 7 0.35 6.74 0.31
N CYS A 8 0.46 7.52 1.37
CA CYS A 8 1.61 7.48 2.28
C CYS A 8 1.15 7.02 3.67
N LEU A 9 1.80 5.99 4.21
CA LEU A 9 1.65 5.55 5.59
C LEU A 9 2.87 5.98 6.41
N THR A 10 2.63 6.89 7.33
CA THR A 10 3.62 7.38 8.31
C THR A 10 3.55 6.63 9.63
N ASP A 11 2.39 6.05 9.92
CA ASP A 11 2.07 5.38 11.18
C ASP A 11 1.66 3.94 10.95
N VAL A 12 1.87 3.11 11.97
CA VAL A 12 1.47 1.70 11.93
C VAL A 12 -0.05 1.58 11.84
N ILE A 13 -0.52 0.61 11.07
CA ILE A 13 -1.93 0.28 11.00
C ILE A 13 -2.29 -0.50 12.26
N HIS A 14 -3.15 0.07 13.11
CA HIS A 14 -3.69 -0.68 14.23
C HIS A 14 -4.45 -1.91 13.70
N PRO A 15 -4.17 -3.13 14.20
CA PRO A 15 -4.69 -4.37 13.61
C PRO A 15 -6.23 -4.43 13.68
N VAL A 16 -6.80 -3.73 14.65
CA VAL A 16 -8.23 -3.67 14.92
C VAL A 16 -8.73 -2.23 14.78
N ARG A 17 -9.80 -2.03 14.02
CA ARG A 17 -10.50 -0.75 13.89
C ARG A 17 -11.93 -0.90 14.38
N HIS A 18 -12.35 0.02 15.24
CA HIS A 18 -13.76 0.15 15.62
C HIS A 18 -14.48 1.01 14.59
N VAL A 19 -15.61 0.53 14.10
CA VAL A 19 -16.45 1.22 13.13
C VAL A 19 -17.84 1.32 13.72
N VAL A 20 -18.41 2.52 13.75
CA VAL A 20 -19.80 2.73 14.15
C VAL A 20 -20.60 3.06 12.90
N LYS A 21 -21.57 2.21 12.57
CA LYS A 21 -22.44 2.38 11.40
C LYS A 21 -23.89 2.21 11.84
N ASP A 22 -24.72 3.21 11.55
CA ASP A 22 -26.14 3.24 11.92
C ASP A 22 -26.39 2.99 13.43
N GLY A 23 -25.47 3.45 14.28
CA GLY A 23 -25.52 3.27 15.73
C GLY A 23 -25.04 1.91 16.24
N VAL A 24 -24.62 1.00 15.36
CA VAL A 24 -24.04 -0.30 15.73
C VAL A 24 -22.52 -0.22 15.66
N SER A 25 -21.83 -0.59 16.75
CA SER A 25 -20.38 -0.69 16.81
C SER A 25 -19.92 -2.07 16.38
N THR A 26 -19.09 -2.13 15.34
CA THR A 26 -18.45 -3.33 14.84
C THR A 26 -16.93 -3.20 14.91
N THR A 27 -16.28 -4.35 14.84
CA THR A 27 -14.82 -4.46 14.84
C THR A 27 -14.38 -5.03 13.50
N GLU A 28 -13.49 -4.30 12.83
CA GLU A 28 -12.95 -4.68 11.53
C GLU A 28 -11.42 -4.79 11.59
N GLN A 29 -10.82 -5.47 10.62
CA GLN A 29 -9.38 -5.48 10.50
C GLN A 29 -8.92 -4.10 10.01
N GLY A 30 -8.03 -3.44 10.74
CA GLY A 30 -7.67 -2.05 10.43
C GLY A 30 -7.07 -1.85 9.05
N SER A 31 -6.43 -2.88 8.48
CA SER A 31 -5.87 -2.84 7.12
C SER A 31 -6.91 -2.97 6.00
N ASP A 32 -8.15 -3.38 6.29
CA ASP A 32 -9.21 -3.53 5.27
C ASP A 32 -9.55 -2.19 4.63
N ALA A 33 -9.70 -1.14 5.44
CA ALA A 33 -9.99 0.19 4.93
C ALA A 33 -8.90 0.75 4.01
N TYR A 34 -7.63 0.43 4.30
CA TYR A 34 -6.52 0.84 3.44
C TYR A 34 -6.46 0.02 2.15
N LEU A 35 -6.81 -1.27 2.22
CA LEU A 35 -6.93 -2.11 1.03
C LEU A 35 -8.08 -1.62 0.14
N ASP A 36 -9.23 -1.28 0.71
CA ASP A 36 -10.36 -0.71 0.00
C ASP A 36 -10.01 0.63 -0.64
N TRP A 37 -9.24 1.48 0.05
CA TRP A 37 -8.74 2.73 -0.51
C TRP A 37 -7.80 2.47 -1.70
N ILE A 38 -6.84 1.55 -1.58
CA ILE A 38 -5.95 1.15 -2.69
C ILE A 38 -6.75 0.66 -3.90
N VAL A 39 -7.72 -0.23 -3.67
CA VAL A 39 -8.58 -0.79 -4.73
C VAL A 39 -9.43 0.31 -5.37
N GLY A 40 -10.03 1.20 -4.56
CA GLY A 40 -10.82 2.33 -5.02
C GLY A 40 -10.00 3.30 -5.86
N SER A 41 -8.82 3.70 -5.38
CA SER A 41 -7.92 4.59 -6.13
C SER A 41 -7.46 3.95 -7.45
N LEU A 42 -7.21 2.65 -7.49
CA LEU A 42 -6.87 1.95 -8.74
C LEU A 42 -8.07 1.71 -9.69
N ARG A 43 -9.31 1.99 -9.26
CA ARG A 43 -10.46 2.03 -10.16
C ARG A 43 -10.52 3.36 -10.90
N GLU A 44 -10.11 4.44 -10.25
CA GLU A 44 -10.13 5.81 -10.77
C GLU A 44 -8.83 6.18 -11.50
N HIS A 45 -7.72 5.57 -11.10
CA HIS A 45 -6.39 5.81 -11.63
C HIS A 45 -5.77 4.50 -12.15
N GLU A 46 -5.04 4.56 -13.26
CA GLU A 46 -4.35 3.39 -13.80
C GLU A 46 -3.23 2.90 -12.85
N GLU A 47 -2.62 3.85 -12.15
CA GLU A 47 -1.44 3.67 -11.31
C GLU A 47 -1.57 4.48 -10.02
N ILE A 48 -1.09 3.91 -8.92
CA ILE A 48 -0.87 4.63 -7.66
C ILE A 48 0.53 4.36 -7.13
N THR A 49 1.03 5.29 -6.33
CA THR A 49 2.27 5.12 -5.57
C THR A 49 1.94 4.89 -4.09
N LEU A 50 2.31 3.73 -3.55
CA LEU A 50 2.16 3.42 -2.12
C LEU A 50 3.51 3.58 -1.42
N ILE A 51 3.57 4.41 -0.38
CA ILE A 51 4.78 4.68 0.39
C ILE A 51 4.54 4.32 1.84
N GLY A 52 5.48 3.62 2.45
CA GLY A 52 5.51 3.34 3.89
C GLY A 52 6.81 3.85 4.47
N MET A 53 6.72 4.49 5.64
CA MET A 53 7.86 5.09 6.33
C MET A 53 8.12 4.37 7.65
N GLU A 54 9.39 4.17 7.97
CA GLU A 54 9.84 3.59 9.25
C GLU A 54 9.03 2.36 9.70
N ALA A 55 8.22 2.52 10.77
CA ALA A 55 7.44 1.45 11.38
C ALA A 55 6.26 1.00 10.52
N ALA A 56 5.80 1.81 9.57
CA ALA A 56 4.71 1.47 8.65
C ALA A 56 5.18 0.66 7.42
N ILE A 57 6.50 0.44 7.25
CA ILE A 57 7.04 -0.35 6.14
C ILE A 57 6.46 -1.78 6.10
N PRO A 58 6.38 -2.52 7.22
CA PRO A 58 5.76 -3.85 7.22
C PRO A 58 4.28 -3.82 6.78
N ASP A 59 3.54 -2.77 7.15
CA ASP A 59 2.12 -2.63 6.82
C ASP A 59 1.91 -2.43 5.32
N ILE A 60 2.73 -1.59 4.67
CA ILE A 60 2.61 -1.44 3.20
C ILE A 60 2.97 -2.73 2.47
N ILE A 61 3.92 -3.53 2.97
CA ILE A 61 4.25 -4.83 2.38
C ILE A 61 3.05 -5.76 2.51
N ALA A 62 2.44 -5.82 3.70
CA ALA A 62 1.24 -6.61 3.93
C ALA A 62 0.09 -6.20 3.00
N LEU A 63 -0.16 -4.89 2.85
CA LEU A 63 -1.18 -4.35 1.94
C LEU A 63 -0.92 -4.74 0.49
N VAL A 64 0.32 -4.60 0.00
CA VAL A 64 0.69 -4.99 -1.37
C VAL A 64 0.47 -6.50 -1.60
N LEU A 65 0.86 -7.34 -0.63
CA LEU A 65 0.65 -8.78 -0.73
C LEU A 65 -0.85 -9.14 -0.72
N ARG A 66 -1.65 -8.46 0.10
CA ARG A 66 -3.11 -8.62 0.14
C ARG A 66 -3.76 -8.16 -1.17
N ALA A 67 -3.37 -7.01 -1.70
CA ALA A 67 -3.80 -6.52 -3.01
C ALA A 67 -3.43 -7.51 -4.14
N GLY A 68 -2.27 -8.15 -4.03
CA GLY A 68 -1.84 -9.23 -4.92
C GLY A 68 -2.82 -10.40 -4.99
N LYS A 69 -3.42 -10.79 -3.85
CA LYS A 69 -4.47 -11.83 -3.80
C LYS A 69 -5.75 -11.42 -4.52
N LEU A 70 -5.97 -10.12 -4.72
CA LEU A 70 -7.09 -9.55 -5.48
C LEU A 70 -6.74 -9.31 -6.96
N GLY A 71 -5.55 -9.75 -7.41
CA GLY A 71 -5.09 -9.56 -8.78
C GLY A 71 -4.49 -8.17 -9.06
N ILE A 72 -4.12 -7.41 -8.02
CA ILE A 72 -3.44 -6.12 -8.15
C ILE A 72 -1.95 -6.30 -7.90
N GLY A 73 -1.11 -6.00 -8.88
CA GLY A 73 0.33 -6.11 -8.79
C GLY A 73 1.04 -4.77 -8.59
N TYR A 74 2.36 -4.86 -8.36
CA TYR A 74 3.26 -3.73 -8.39
C TYR A 74 4.27 -3.90 -9.54
N GLN A 75 4.57 -2.79 -10.22
CA GLN A 75 5.57 -2.71 -11.28
C GLN A 75 6.98 -2.59 -10.73
N GLU A 76 7.10 -1.89 -9.62
CA GLU A 76 8.38 -1.44 -9.12
C GLU A 76 8.35 -1.28 -7.61
N VAL A 77 9.48 -1.60 -6.99
CA VAL A 77 9.75 -1.35 -5.58
C VAL A 77 11.04 -0.53 -5.47
N ARG A 78 10.99 0.55 -4.70
CA ARG A 78 12.15 1.42 -4.44
C ARG A 78 12.29 1.67 -2.96
N THR A 79 13.52 1.71 -2.48
CA THR A 79 13.87 2.26 -1.17
C THR A 79 14.44 3.65 -1.34
N PHE A 80 14.09 4.56 -0.45
CA PHE A 80 14.68 5.89 -0.42
C PHE A 80 14.73 6.41 1.01
N THR A 81 15.48 7.49 1.21
CA THR A 81 15.57 8.20 2.48
C THR A 81 15.01 9.60 2.31
N THR A 82 14.18 10.03 3.25
CA THR A 82 13.76 11.43 3.37
C THR A 82 14.24 12.00 4.69
N GLN A 83 14.25 13.32 4.84
CA GLN A 83 14.52 13.98 6.11
C GLN A 83 13.22 14.54 6.70
N ASP A 84 13.05 14.41 8.01
CA ASP A 84 12.01 15.12 8.73
C ASP A 84 12.38 16.59 8.96
N SER A 85 11.45 17.37 9.53
CA SER A 85 11.64 18.79 9.81
C SER A 85 12.74 19.09 10.83
N LEU A 86 13.19 18.08 11.59
CA LEU A 86 14.27 18.18 12.57
C LEU A 86 15.61 17.67 12.02
N GLY A 87 15.68 17.30 10.74
CA GLY A 87 16.87 16.79 10.08
C GLY A 87 17.13 15.29 10.31
N GLY A 88 16.20 14.58 10.94
CA GLY A 88 16.24 13.14 11.14
C GLY A 88 16.00 12.39 9.83
N ASN A 89 16.83 11.38 9.54
CA ASN A 89 16.65 10.54 8.36
C ASN A 89 15.55 9.51 8.59
N LYS A 90 14.65 9.38 7.63
CA LYS A 90 13.53 8.44 7.61
C LYS A 90 13.71 7.45 6.48
N SER A 91 13.64 6.16 6.81
CA SER A 91 13.65 5.09 5.80
C SER A 91 12.28 4.97 5.17
N CYS A 92 12.23 4.85 3.85
CA CYS A 92 11.00 4.73 3.09
C CYS A 92 11.06 3.56 2.11
N LEU A 93 9.94 2.90 1.93
CA LEU A 93 9.71 1.90 0.89
C LEU A 93 8.54 2.36 0.02
N GLN A 94 8.74 2.35 -1.28
CA GLN A 94 7.74 2.75 -2.29
C GLN A 94 7.41 1.58 -3.20
N PHE A 95 6.12 1.35 -3.41
CA PHE A 95 5.59 0.47 -4.44
C PHE A 95 4.85 1.30 -5.48
N ARG A 96 5.11 1.02 -6.76
CA ARG A 96 4.30 1.54 -7.86
C ARG A 96 3.30 0.46 -8.27
N MET A 97 2.02 0.67 -8.00
CA MET A 97 0.96 -0.31 -8.17
C MET A 97 0.13 -0.02 -9.42
N ARG A 98 -0.28 -1.05 -10.17
CA ARG A 98 -1.16 -0.91 -11.33
C ARG A 98 -2.28 -1.94 -11.34
N ARG A 99 -3.44 -1.53 -11.87
CA ARG A 99 -4.64 -2.36 -11.95
C ARG A 99 -4.48 -3.61 -12.84
N SER A 100 -3.76 -3.49 -13.96
CA SER A 100 -3.75 -4.50 -15.04
C SER A 100 -2.58 -5.48 -15.00
N GLN A 101 -1.64 -5.31 -14.09
CA GLN A 101 -0.61 -6.31 -13.84
C GLN A 101 -1.06 -7.19 -12.69
N GLY A 102 -1.68 -8.32 -12.99
CA GLY A 102 -1.93 -9.35 -11.99
C GLY A 102 -0.66 -9.68 -11.21
N TYR A 103 -0.79 -9.95 -9.91
CA TYR A 103 0.30 -10.52 -9.13
C TYR A 103 0.74 -11.85 -9.78
N ILE A 104 1.89 -11.84 -10.45
CA ILE A 104 2.57 -13.08 -10.83
C ILE A 104 3.26 -13.55 -9.55
N ALA A 105 2.65 -14.55 -8.90
CA ALA A 105 3.28 -15.27 -7.80
C ALA A 105 4.72 -15.59 -8.16
N LEU A 106 5.67 -15.45 -7.22
CA LEU A 106 7.09 -15.71 -7.47
C LEU A 106 7.31 -17.08 -8.14
N GLU A 107 6.49 -18.07 -7.78
CA GLU A 107 6.46 -19.43 -8.33
C GLU A 107 6.04 -19.51 -9.80
N LYS A 108 5.36 -18.49 -10.31
CA LYS A 108 4.84 -18.38 -11.69
C LYS A 108 5.63 -17.38 -12.54
N ARG A 109 6.68 -16.75 -11.98
CA ARG A 109 7.51 -15.82 -12.77
C ARG A 109 8.42 -16.61 -13.71
N PRO A 110 8.53 -16.20 -14.99
CA PRO A 110 9.52 -16.79 -15.87
C PRO A 110 10.93 -16.56 -15.28
N PRO A 111 11.85 -17.53 -15.43
CA PRO A 111 13.21 -17.38 -14.96
C PRO A 111 13.84 -16.13 -15.58
N ARG A 112 14.57 -15.36 -14.77
CA ARG A 112 15.31 -14.20 -15.27
C ARG A 112 16.46 -14.73 -16.14
N SER A 113 16.36 -14.50 -17.44
CA SER A 113 17.43 -14.70 -18.43
C SER A 113 18.56 -13.70 -18.24
#